data_AF-A0A4S4LV65-F1
#
_entry.id   AF-A0A4S4LV65-F1
#
_cell.length_a   1.000
_cell.length_b   1.000
_cell.length_c   1.000
_cell.angle_alpha   90.00
_cell.angle_beta   90.00
_cell.angle_gamma   90.00
#
_symmetry.space_group_name_H-M   'P 1'
#
loop_
_entity.id
_entity.type
_entity.pdbx_description
1 polymer ?
#
loop_
_entity_poly.entity_id
_entity_poly.type
_entity_poly.pdbx_seq_one_letter_code
_entity_poly.pdbx_strand_id
1 'polypeptide(L)'
;MLGRSTRRVVRSSSPESPTPHAFGLELPETYSAPELSDDLGFDDSMPMTFKRCLKMGILTGGGTGPTMFDDVIASSTRDLTRTEQVYRPDQQLQWVSSFRSFMYFAKQEVYKHPLFSTFLNRKIDPANKNDVKLRQSIHPSSTGSGAPYIMHSEADTTSLLNVKLVFPAVNILQYVMQQETSEVLPSLPYVASSHGKRGRGTPDAILMYNGEVCGIAEWKTANALPSSVLTEVVDSLSEVELSNVDVPVRFWWGNEDEHSNAVFRKVMCQIHGQMQSRPNVKVACLSSFDITIFIHRHPEEPNFLYVSEPIPSDSVSVMDFLAMFALGLGITELKPEHFPRINYDNWHCLINYYDRFPQVRSGLDVRRDELATILREHRATLDYEAGLRSHHDDTLFSEADQTVSRKRKRLATTTPPNKRRTWKARTIPDDEDTEDDDENEEEEDTQTTPKARPLTQVGMPFDRSLG
;
A
#
# COMPACT_ATOMS: atom_id res chain seq x y z
N MET A 1 22.32 -28.59 46.89
CA MET A 1 22.78 -29.88 46.33
C MET A 1 22.09 -30.09 44.99
N LEU A 2 22.90 -30.26 43.93
CA LEU A 2 22.72 -31.02 42.67
C LEU A 2 21.35 -30.94 41.94
N GLY A 3 21.26 -30.72 40.63
CA GLY A 3 22.25 -31.03 39.59
C GLY A 3 22.07 -30.23 38.29
N ARG A 4 23.22 -29.87 37.72
CA ARG A 4 23.39 -29.36 36.35
C ARG A 4 23.25 -30.52 35.36
N SER A 5 22.49 -30.31 34.29
CA SER A 5 22.48 -31.18 33.12
C SER A 5 23.20 -30.48 31.96
N THR A 6 24.32 -31.06 31.54
CA THR A 6 25.13 -30.65 30.39
C THR A 6 24.59 -31.35 29.14
N ARG A 7 24.13 -30.57 28.15
CA ARG A 7 23.87 -31.11 26.80
C ARG A 7 25.03 -30.81 25.86
N ARG A 8 25.35 -31.87 25.12
CA ARG A 8 26.55 -32.18 24.36
C ARG A 8 26.42 -31.60 22.96
N VAL A 9 27.44 -30.87 22.51
CA VAL A 9 27.62 -30.46 21.12
C VAL A 9 28.03 -31.69 20.30
N VAL A 10 27.25 -32.03 19.27
CA VAL A 10 27.62 -33.02 18.25
C VAL A 10 27.92 -32.26 16.97
N ARG A 11 29.20 -32.30 16.56
CA ARG A 11 29.65 -31.91 15.23
C ARG A 11 29.23 -32.99 14.24
N SER A 12 28.48 -32.62 13.20
CA SER A 12 28.27 -33.46 12.01
C SER A 12 28.93 -32.79 10.80
N SER A 13 30.03 -33.39 10.35
CA SER A 13 30.65 -33.17 9.05
C SER A 13 29.87 -33.90 7.96
N SER A 14 29.67 -33.24 6.82
CA SER A 14 29.10 -33.82 5.57
C SER A 14 29.41 -32.87 4.40
N PRO A 15 29.40 -33.36 3.14
CA PRO A 15 30.60 -33.43 2.32
C PRO A 15 30.58 -32.47 1.12
N GLU A 16 31.76 -32.29 0.53
CA GLU A 16 31.99 -31.59 -0.73
C GLU A 16 31.17 -32.17 -1.89
N SER A 17 30.58 -31.30 -2.70
CA SER A 17 29.99 -31.60 -4.01
C SER A 17 29.90 -30.32 -4.86
N PRO A 18 29.86 -30.44 -6.20
CA PRO A 18 30.77 -29.71 -7.08
C PRO A 18 30.19 -28.42 -7.67
N THR A 19 31.10 -27.52 -8.03
CA THR A 19 30.89 -26.30 -8.79
C THR A 19 30.33 -26.56 -10.19
N PRO A 20 29.23 -25.90 -10.60
CA PRO A 20 28.86 -25.77 -12.00
C PRO A 20 29.40 -24.46 -12.59
N HIS A 21 29.85 -24.57 -13.83
CA HIS A 21 30.41 -23.52 -14.66
C HIS A 21 29.49 -22.31 -14.85
N ALA A 22 30.08 -21.12 -14.76
CA ALA A 22 29.50 -19.83 -15.06
C ALA A 22 29.12 -19.72 -16.55
N PHE A 23 27.84 -19.51 -16.82
CA PHE A 23 27.39 -18.85 -18.04
C PHE A 23 27.30 -17.34 -17.75
N GLY A 24 28.18 -16.58 -18.39
CA GLY A 24 28.19 -15.12 -18.33
C GLY A 24 26.98 -14.55 -19.06
N LEU A 25 26.02 -14.07 -18.28
CA LEU A 25 25.08 -13.02 -18.67
C LEU A 25 25.46 -11.80 -17.84
N GLU A 26 25.89 -10.75 -18.50
CA GLU A 26 26.13 -9.44 -17.88
C GLU A 26 24.78 -8.92 -17.36
N LEU A 27 24.52 -9.19 -16.07
CA LEU A 27 23.44 -8.58 -15.32
C LEU A 27 23.69 -7.06 -15.29
N PRO A 28 22.67 -6.22 -15.54
CA PRO A 28 22.78 -4.80 -15.28
C PRO A 28 23.14 -4.61 -13.80
N GLU A 29 24.10 -3.73 -13.54
CA GLU A 29 24.59 -3.37 -12.20
C GLU A 29 23.44 -3.43 -11.19
N THR A 30 23.53 -4.38 -10.27
CA THR A 30 22.70 -4.43 -9.06
C THR A 30 22.72 -3.03 -8.48
N TYR A 31 21.56 -2.36 -8.50
CA TYR A 31 21.32 -1.15 -7.73
C TYR A 31 21.41 -1.58 -6.26
N SER A 32 22.64 -1.64 -5.74
CA SER A 32 22.87 -1.65 -4.31
C SER A 32 22.24 -0.35 -3.83
N ALA A 33 21.11 -0.44 -3.13
CA ALA A 33 20.63 0.66 -2.32
C ALA A 33 21.87 1.17 -1.55
N PRO A 34 22.24 2.46 -1.68
CA PRO A 34 23.47 2.95 -1.07
C PRO A 34 23.44 2.55 0.39
N GLU A 35 24.47 1.79 0.82
CA GLU A 35 24.59 1.32 2.19
C GLU A 35 24.35 2.53 3.11
N LEU A 36 23.27 2.42 3.89
CA LEU A 36 22.80 3.38 4.88
C LEU A 36 23.81 3.50 6.03
N SER A 37 25.02 3.98 5.74
CA SER A 37 25.75 4.78 6.69
C SER A 37 25.31 6.23 6.48
N ASP A 38 24.10 6.56 6.97
CA ASP A 38 23.85 7.91 7.48
C ASP A 38 24.75 8.01 8.73
N ASP A 39 26.06 8.11 8.49
CA ASP A 39 27.06 8.47 9.48
C ASP A 39 26.68 9.89 9.86
N LEU A 40 25.81 10.01 10.88
CA LEU A 40 25.39 11.24 11.52
C LEU A 40 26.59 11.80 12.30
N GLY A 41 27.72 11.97 11.62
CA GLY A 41 28.85 12.82 11.97
C GLY A 41 28.33 14.24 12.05
N PHE A 42 27.59 14.50 13.12
CA PHE A 42 27.09 15.79 13.50
C PHE A 42 28.30 16.59 13.94
N ASP A 43 28.94 17.22 12.97
CA ASP A 43 29.89 18.28 13.26
C ASP A 43 29.10 19.40 13.97
N ASP A 44 29.33 19.53 15.27
CA ASP A 44 28.74 20.58 16.11
C ASP A 44 29.18 21.99 15.67
N SER A 45 30.16 22.10 14.78
CA SER A 45 30.55 23.37 14.16
C SER A 45 29.64 23.82 13.01
N MET A 46 28.80 22.92 12.45
CA MET A 46 27.88 23.26 11.37
C MET A 46 26.61 23.98 11.89
N PRO A 47 26.13 25.03 11.20
CA PRO A 47 24.94 25.74 11.61
C PRO A 47 23.71 24.82 11.60
N MET A 48 22.89 24.88 12.65
CA MET A 48 21.66 24.09 12.74
C MET A 48 20.66 24.56 11.68
N THR A 49 20.19 23.63 10.85
CA THR A 49 19.12 23.85 9.86
C THR A 49 17.87 23.06 10.23
N PHE A 50 16.72 23.43 9.67
CA PHE A 50 15.51 22.63 9.85
C PHE A 50 15.67 21.23 9.29
N LYS A 51 16.35 21.05 8.15
CA LYS A 51 16.71 19.72 7.62
C LYS A 51 17.38 18.81 8.65
N ARG A 52 18.32 19.37 9.43
CA ARG A 52 19.03 18.63 10.48
C ARG A 52 18.09 18.22 11.62
N CYS A 53 17.18 19.11 12.03
CA CYS A 53 16.18 18.79 13.07
C CYS A 53 15.25 17.65 12.66
N LEU A 54 14.80 17.63 11.40
CA LEU A 54 13.76 16.70 10.96
C LEU A 54 14.25 15.28 10.71
N LYS A 55 15.56 15.10 10.51
CA LYS A 55 16.21 13.79 10.39
C LYS A 55 16.43 13.08 11.73
N MET A 56 16.22 13.76 12.85
CA MET A 56 16.40 13.15 14.17
C MET A 56 15.25 12.19 14.44
N GLY A 57 15.58 10.98 14.91
CA GLY A 57 14.59 9.98 15.27
C GLY A 57 13.77 10.35 16.50
N ILE A 58 12.64 9.67 16.69
CA ILE A 58 11.69 9.96 17.79
C ILE A 58 12.31 9.84 19.21
N LEU A 59 13.38 9.05 19.33
CA LEU A 59 14.10 8.76 20.57
C LEU A 59 15.44 9.52 20.70
N THR A 60 15.76 10.43 19.78
CA THR A 60 17.00 11.22 19.90
C THR A 60 16.90 12.15 21.11
N GLY A 61 17.81 11.98 22.09
CA GLY A 61 17.79 12.74 23.35
C GLY A 61 18.21 11.98 24.61
N GLY A 62 18.64 10.71 24.50
CA GLY A 62 19.29 9.98 25.60
C GLY A 62 18.35 9.34 26.62
N GLY A 63 17.05 9.29 26.34
CA GLY A 63 16.10 8.49 27.13
C GLY A 63 16.01 7.07 26.59
N THR A 64 15.80 6.09 27.46
CA THR A 64 15.24 4.79 27.08
C THR A 64 13.89 5.00 26.39
N GLY A 65 13.55 4.19 25.39
CA GLY A 65 12.24 4.26 24.75
C GLY A 65 11.11 4.02 25.77
N PRO A 66 9.87 4.46 25.46
CA PRO A 66 8.73 4.15 26.29
C PRO A 66 8.59 2.63 26.44
N THR A 67 8.18 2.18 27.61
CA THR A 67 8.00 0.76 27.93
C THR A 67 6.53 0.41 28.03
N MET A 68 6.13 -0.73 27.50
CA MET A 68 4.78 -1.27 27.76
C MET A 68 4.62 -1.52 29.28
N PHE A 69 3.47 -1.15 29.86
CA PHE A 69 3.19 -1.33 31.30
C PHE A 69 3.23 -2.82 31.70
N ASP A 70 2.64 -3.69 30.88
CA ASP A 70 2.73 -5.15 31.03
C ASP A 70 2.49 -5.87 29.68
N ASP A 71 2.62 -7.19 29.71
CA ASP A 71 2.33 -8.11 28.61
C ASP A 71 0.83 -8.35 28.38
N VAL A 72 -0.03 -7.82 29.25
CA VAL A 72 -1.49 -7.99 29.24
C VAL A 72 -2.20 -6.87 28.47
N ILE A 73 -1.53 -5.74 28.21
CA ILE A 73 -2.06 -4.67 27.35
C ILE A 73 -2.53 -5.26 26.02
N ALA A 74 -3.78 -4.91 25.68
CA ALA A 74 -4.54 -5.49 24.58
C ALA A 74 -3.70 -5.69 23.31
N SER A 75 -3.68 -6.93 22.84
CA SER A 75 -3.01 -7.38 21.62
C SER A 75 -3.87 -7.21 20.36
N SER A 76 -4.94 -6.42 20.42
CA SER A 76 -6.03 -6.58 19.47
C SER A 76 -5.75 -5.93 18.12
N THR A 77 -5.24 -6.74 17.21
CA THR A 77 -5.66 -6.63 15.80
C THR A 77 -7.08 -7.17 15.72
N ARG A 78 -8.07 -6.28 15.70
CA ARG A 78 -9.49 -6.68 15.55
C ARG A 78 -9.63 -7.66 14.38
N ASP A 79 -10.60 -8.56 14.44
CA ASP A 79 -10.90 -9.38 13.28
C ASP A 79 -11.46 -8.53 12.13
N LEU A 80 -11.43 -9.09 10.92
CA LEU A 80 -11.98 -8.44 9.75
C LEU A 80 -13.44 -8.08 9.98
N THR A 81 -13.81 -6.85 9.64
CA THR A 81 -15.20 -6.43 9.72
C THR A 81 -16.04 -7.19 8.69
N ARG A 82 -17.35 -7.30 8.92
CA ARG A 82 -18.27 -7.90 7.93
C ARG A 82 -18.12 -7.26 6.55
N THR A 83 -17.83 -5.95 6.50
CA THR A 83 -17.59 -5.22 5.24
C THR A 83 -16.36 -5.74 4.51
N GLU A 84 -15.25 -5.94 5.23
CA GLU A 84 -14.01 -6.45 4.65
C GLU A 84 -14.22 -7.88 4.12
N GLN A 85 -14.91 -8.72 4.89
CA GLN A 85 -15.17 -10.12 4.51
C GLN A 85 -16.05 -10.27 3.25
N VAL A 86 -16.89 -9.28 2.92
CA VAL A 86 -17.80 -9.34 1.78
C VAL A 86 -17.30 -8.58 0.55
N TYR A 87 -16.06 -8.07 0.56
CA TYR A 87 -15.50 -7.44 -0.64
C TYR A 87 -15.48 -8.44 -1.80
N ARG A 88 -15.90 -7.97 -2.98
CA ARG A 88 -15.82 -8.74 -4.22
C ARG A 88 -14.35 -8.95 -4.62
N PRO A 89 -14.01 -9.98 -5.42
CA PRO A 89 -12.63 -10.24 -5.82
C PRO A 89 -11.88 -9.04 -6.45
N ASP A 90 -12.59 -8.17 -7.17
CA ASP A 90 -12.05 -6.93 -7.77
C ASP A 90 -11.78 -5.83 -6.73
N GLN A 91 -12.41 -5.90 -5.56
CA GLN A 91 -12.26 -4.94 -4.46
C GLN A 91 -11.27 -5.41 -3.40
N GLN A 92 -10.88 -6.68 -3.43
CA GLN A 92 -9.95 -7.30 -2.51
C GLN A 92 -8.50 -6.93 -2.86
N LEU A 93 -7.63 -6.86 -1.84
CA LEU A 93 -6.19 -6.80 -2.02
C LEU A 93 -5.71 -8.06 -2.75
N GLN A 94 -5.07 -7.89 -3.89
CA GLN A 94 -4.64 -8.99 -4.73
C GLN A 94 -3.12 -9.14 -4.76
N TRP A 95 -2.39 -8.04 -4.63
CA TRP A 95 -0.95 -8.01 -4.86
C TRP A 95 -0.26 -7.17 -3.81
N VAL A 96 0.87 -7.70 -3.32
CA VAL A 96 1.74 -6.99 -2.40
C VAL A 96 3.17 -7.09 -2.94
N SER A 97 3.86 -5.97 -2.98
CA SER A 97 5.29 -5.94 -3.29
C SER A 97 6.02 -5.17 -2.20
N SER A 98 7.26 -5.59 -1.94
CA SER A 98 8.19 -4.70 -1.27
C SER A 98 8.51 -3.50 -2.17
N PHE A 99 8.80 -2.38 -1.54
CA PHE A 99 9.37 -1.18 -2.14
C PHE A 99 10.31 -0.55 -1.10
N ARG A 100 11.47 -1.19 -0.89
CA ARG A 100 12.42 -0.82 0.19
C ARG A 100 12.80 0.66 0.14
N SER A 101 13.09 1.16 -1.06
CA SER A 101 13.49 2.54 -1.30
C SER A 101 12.34 3.56 -1.28
N PHE A 102 11.12 3.17 -0.92
CA PHE A 102 9.94 4.06 -0.92
C PHE A 102 10.20 5.34 -0.14
N MET A 103 10.60 5.22 1.13
CA MET A 103 10.82 6.40 1.98
C MET A 103 12.02 7.22 1.54
N TYR A 104 13.04 6.59 0.96
CA TYR A 104 14.15 7.31 0.35
C TYR A 104 13.67 8.21 -0.79
N PHE A 105 12.93 7.68 -1.76
CA PHE A 105 12.43 8.46 -2.89
C PHE A 105 11.41 9.52 -2.45
N ALA A 106 10.51 9.19 -1.52
CA ALA A 106 9.57 10.15 -0.96
C ALA A 106 10.28 11.37 -0.35
N LYS A 107 11.33 11.12 0.46
CA LYS A 107 12.15 12.19 1.05
C LYS A 107 12.91 12.99 -0.01
N GLN A 108 13.43 12.34 -1.04
CA GLN A 108 14.10 13.02 -2.16
C GLN A 108 13.18 13.99 -2.89
N GLU A 109 11.93 13.61 -3.13
CA GLU A 109 10.97 14.51 -3.78
C GLU A 109 10.64 15.72 -2.90
N VAL A 110 10.53 15.55 -1.58
CA VAL A 110 10.43 16.70 -0.66
C VAL A 110 11.69 17.58 -0.71
N TYR A 111 12.89 17.01 -0.73
CA TYR A 111 14.12 17.79 -0.79
C TYR A 111 14.27 18.60 -2.09
N LYS A 112 13.78 18.06 -3.21
CA LYS A 112 13.83 18.73 -4.52
C LYS A 112 12.74 19.78 -4.67
N HIS A 113 11.61 19.64 -3.98
CA HIS A 113 10.48 20.54 -4.11
C HIS A 113 10.84 21.97 -3.64
N PRO A 114 10.64 23.02 -4.46
CA PRO A 114 11.14 24.38 -4.18
C PRO A 114 10.71 24.95 -2.82
N LEU A 115 9.44 24.74 -2.45
CA LEU A 115 8.88 25.24 -1.19
C LEU A 115 9.56 24.62 0.03
N PHE A 116 9.73 23.30 0.01
CA PHE A 116 10.39 22.59 1.10
C PHE A 116 11.89 22.86 1.10
N SER A 117 12.55 22.91 -0.05
CA SER A 117 13.99 23.20 -0.13
C SER A 117 14.34 24.53 0.53
N THR A 118 13.53 25.57 0.33
CA THR A 118 13.70 26.86 1.00
C THR A 118 13.58 26.75 2.52
N PHE A 119 12.53 26.06 3.00
CA PHE A 119 12.30 25.86 4.43
C PHE A 119 13.40 25.01 5.09
N LEU A 120 13.75 23.87 4.48
CA LEU A 120 14.68 22.88 5.01
C LEU A 120 16.10 23.42 5.13
N ASN A 121 16.54 24.24 4.17
CA ASN A 121 17.88 24.81 4.15
C ASN A 121 18.01 26.11 4.95
N ARG A 122 16.90 26.65 5.48
CA ARG A 122 16.94 27.82 6.37
C ARG A 122 17.75 27.50 7.63
N LYS A 123 18.73 28.36 7.92
CA LYS A 123 19.50 28.33 9.16
C LYS A 123 18.62 28.81 10.32
N ILE A 124 18.67 28.09 11.43
CA ILE A 124 17.94 28.45 12.64
C ILE A 124 18.76 29.50 13.38
N ASP A 125 18.25 30.74 13.43
CA ASP A 125 18.88 31.79 14.22
C ASP A 125 18.42 31.72 15.68
N PRO A 126 19.30 31.43 16.66
CA PRO A 126 18.94 31.38 18.07
C PRO A 126 18.50 32.74 18.63
N ALA A 127 18.83 33.86 17.99
CA ALA A 127 18.36 35.19 18.37
C ALA A 127 16.94 35.48 17.84
N ASN A 128 16.48 34.77 16.81
CA ASN A 128 15.16 34.93 16.24
C ASN A 128 14.11 34.10 17.00
N LYS A 129 13.24 34.77 17.75
CA LYS A 129 12.17 34.13 18.55
C LYS A 129 11.25 33.24 17.70
N ASN A 130 11.00 33.59 16.45
CA ASN A 130 10.14 32.81 15.57
C ASN A 130 10.82 31.50 15.15
N ASP A 131 12.13 31.55 14.86
CA ASP A 131 12.92 30.35 14.51
C ASP A 131 13.01 29.38 15.69
N VAL A 132 13.25 29.93 16.89
CA VAL A 132 13.27 29.15 18.13
C VAL A 132 11.91 28.48 18.38
N LYS A 133 10.81 29.23 18.27
CA LYS A 133 9.45 28.69 18.46
C LYS A 133 9.14 27.61 17.41
N LEU A 134 9.49 27.84 16.15
CA LEU A 134 9.25 26.88 15.08
C LEU A 134 10.06 25.61 15.30
N ARG A 135 11.35 25.73 15.63
CA ARG A 135 12.21 24.60 16.00
C ARG A 135 11.60 23.80 17.15
N GLN A 136 11.18 24.46 18.23
CA GLN A 136 10.56 23.81 19.38
C GLN A 136 9.28 23.05 19.01
N SER A 137 8.51 23.56 18.05
CA SER A 137 7.28 22.94 17.59
C SER A 137 7.47 21.74 16.65
N ILE A 138 8.69 21.50 16.16
CA ILE A 138 8.96 20.42 15.19
C ILE A 138 10.04 19.43 15.63
N HIS A 139 10.82 19.75 16.66
CA HIS A 139 11.93 18.90 17.10
C HIS A 139 11.42 17.77 18.02
N PRO A 140 11.74 16.48 17.75
CA PRO A 140 11.24 15.34 18.55
C PRO A 140 11.59 15.38 20.03
N SER A 141 12.72 15.99 20.40
CA SER A 141 13.11 16.17 21.82
C SER A 141 12.44 17.37 22.50
N SER A 142 11.89 18.33 21.72
CA SER A 142 11.13 19.47 22.26
C SER A 142 9.64 19.19 22.30
N THR A 143 9.17 18.41 21.33
CA THR A 143 7.81 17.91 21.25
C THR A 143 7.69 16.65 22.10
N GLY A 144 6.58 16.48 22.81
CA GLY A 144 6.34 15.23 23.57
C GLY A 144 6.94 15.16 24.97
N SER A 145 7.34 16.29 25.57
CA SER A 145 7.73 16.35 26.99
C SER A 145 6.62 15.90 27.95
N GLY A 146 5.35 15.93 27.51
CA GLY A 146 4.20 15.40 28.23
C GLY A 146 3.69 14.04 27.75
N ALA A 147 4.38 13.40 26.80
CA ALA A 147 3.99 12.07 26.34
C ALA A 147 4.37 11.00 27.40
N PRO A 148 3.53 9.97 27.59
CA PRO A 148 3.79 8.97 28.62
C PRO A 148 5.05 8.17 28.28
N TYR A 149 5.87 7.93 29.32
CA TYR A 149 7.02 7.03 29.23
C TYR A 149 6.59 5.55 29.39
N ILE A 150 5.43 5.32 30.00
CA ILE A 150 4.86 3.99 30.16
C ILE A 150 3.59 3.91 29.31
N MET A 151 3.55 2.95 28.38
CA MET A 151 2.42 2.75 27.48
C MET A 151 1.45 1.79 28.15
N HIS A 152 0.21 2.22 28.39
CA HIS A 152 -0.86 1.40 28.95
C HIS A 152 -1.86 0.92 27.88
N SER A 153 -1.84 1.53 26.69
CA SER A 153 -2.83 1.28 25.64
C SER A 153 -2.37 1.75 24.26
N GLU A 154 -3.12 1.38 23.21
CA GLU A 154 -2.96 1.95 21.85
C GLU A 154 -3.16 3.47 21.82
N ALA A 155 -3.94 4.04 22.76
CA ALA A 155 -4.13 5.48 22.86
C ALA A 155 -2.85 6.22 23.29
N ASP A 156 -2.00 5.57 24.10
CA ASP A 156 -0.69 6.11 24.46
C ASP A 156 0.24 6.10 23.25
N THR A 157 0.23 5.01 22.46
CA THR A 157 0.98 4.91 21.20
C THR A 157 0.59 6.02 20.25
N THR A 158 -0.71 6.19 20.08
CA THR A 158 -1.29 7.25 19.25
C THR A 158 -0.83 8.62 19.73
N SER A 159 -0.91 8.91 21.02
CA SER A 159 -0.53 10.20 21.60
C SER A 159 0.95 10.51 21.40
N LEU A 160 1.81 9.53 21.61
CA LEU A 160 3.26 9.68 21.44
C LEU A 160 3.64 9.95 19.98
N LEU A 161 3.16 9.12 19.04
CA LEU A 161 3.40 9.30 17.61
C LEU A 161 2.84 10.64 17.12
N ASN A 162 1.65 11.02 17.61
CA ASN A 162 1.02 12.27 17.20
C ASN A 162 1.85 13.49 17.61
N VAL A 163 2.23 13.55 18.88
CA VAL A 163 2.93 14.73 19.42
C VAL A 163 4.35 14.83 18.88
N LYS A 164 5.05 13.71 18.66
CA LYS A 164 6.47 13.75 18.26
C LYS A 164 6.72 13.71 16.76
N LEU A 165 5.79 13.18 15.94
CA LEU A 165 6.01 12.96 14.51
C LEU A 165 4.91 13.61 13.65
N VAL A 166 3.65 13.26 13.91
CA VAL A 166 2.53 13.64 13.04
C VAL A 166 2.24 15.15 13.10
N PHE A 167 2.02 15.71 14.29
CA PHE A 167 1.72 17.14 14.44
C PHE A 167 2.89 18.02 14.00
N PRO A 168 4.16 17.70 14.33
CA PRO A 168 5.32 18.34 13.72
C PRO A 168 5.29 18.36 12.18
N ALA A 169 5.04 17.22 11.55
CA ALA A 169 4.97 17.11 10.09
C ALA A 169 3.84 17.96 9.50
N VAL A 170 2.64 17.91 10.09
CA VAL A 170 1.49 18.74 9.70
C VAL A 170 1.83 20.24 9.84
N ASN A 171 2.43 20.63 10.96
CA ASN A 171 2.77 22.04 11.21
C ASN A 171 3.76 22.58 10.17
N ILE A 172 4.70 21.75 9.70
CA ILE A 172 5.62 22.10 8.61
C ILE A 172 4.84 22.26 7.29
N LEU A 173 3.94 21.34 6.96
CA LEU A 173 3.12 21.44 5.75
C LEU A 173 2.30 22.73 5.75
N GLN A 174 1.62 23.02 6.86
CA GLN A 174 0.85 24.25 7.01
C GLN A 174 1.73 25.49 6.86
N TYR A 175 2.90 25.50 7.50
CA TYR A 175 3.85 26.61 7.37
C TYR A 175 4.28 26.82 5.91
N VAL A 176 4.69 25.75 5.23
CA VAL A 176 5.19 25.81 3.85
C VAL A 176 4.09 26.25 2.88
N MET A 177 2.86 25.76 3.03
CA MET A 177 1.73 26.12 2.17
C MET A 177 1.24 27.56 2.39
N GLN A 178 1.28 28.06 3.62
CA GLN A 178 0.92 29.44 3.92
C GLN A 178 1.90 30.46 3.33
N GLN A 179 3.14 30.07 3.04
CA GLN A 179 4.11 30.95 2.38
C GLN A 179 3.77 31.22 0.91
N GLU A 180 2.93 30.40 0.26
CA GLU A 180 2.54 30.58 -1.15
C GLU A 180 1.33 31.50 -1.35
N THR A 181 0.47 31.66 -0.34
CA THR A 181 -0.87 32.25 -0.54
C THR A 181 -0.98 33.63 0.08
N SER A 182 -0.87 34.66 -0.77
CA SER A 182 -1.01 36.07 -0.36
C SER A 182 -2.47 36.55 -0.26
N GLU A 183 -3.46 35.85 -0.82
CA GLU A 183 -4.80 36.44 -1.06
C GLU A 183 -6.03 35.59 -0.67
N VAL A 184 -5.88 34.28 -0.41
CA VAL A 184 -6.97 33.42 0.10
C VAL A 184 -6.36 32.43 1.09
N LEU A 185 -6.91 32.30 2.31
CA LEU A 185 -6.50 31.26 3.26
C LEU A 185 -6.80 29.88 2.63
N PRO A 186 -5.81 29.12 2.17
CA PRO A 186 -6.06 27.79 1.65
C PRO A 186 -6.59 26.92 2.79
N SER A 187 -7.45 25.94 2.47
CA SER A 187 -7.79 24.91 3.46
C SER A 187 -6.49 24.21 3.84
N LEU A 188 -6.11 24.28 5.11
CA LEU A 188 -4.85 23.71 5.56
C LEU A 188 -4.99 22.22 5.85
N PRO A 189 -3.97 21.40 5.54
CA PRO A 189 -4.01 20.00 5.88
C PRO A 189 -3.98 19.83 7.40
N TYR A 190 -4.69 18.82 7.90
CA TYR A 190 -4.67 18.45 9.32
C TYR A 190 -4.84 16.95 9.49
N VAL A 191 -4.42 16.44 10.66
CA VAL A 191 -4.69 15.05 11.04
C VAL A 191 -5.78 15.03 12.10
N ALA A 192 -6.72 14.11 11.94
CA ALA A 192 -7.80 13.88 12.90
C ALA A 192 -7.99 12.40 13.15
N SER A 193 -8.63 12.07 14.28
CA SER A 193 -9.15 10.72 14.51
C SER A 193 -10.33 10.44 13.56
N SER A 194 -10.42 9.22 13.06
CA SER A 194 -11.53 8.84 12.19
C SER A 194 -12.80 8.62 13.01
N HIS A 195 -13.90 9.24 12.59
CA HIS A 195 -15.20 8.91 13.15
C HIS A 195 -15.69 7.60 12.52
N GLY A 196 -15.92 6.58 13.34
CA GLY A 196 -16.35 5.27 12.87
C GLY A 196 -17.64 5.37 12.06
N LYS A 197 -17.57 5.00 10.77
CA LYS A 197 -18.76 4.87 9.93
C LYS A 197 -19.12 3.39 9.83
N ARG A 198 -20.36 3.06 10.20
CA ARG A 198 -20.87 1.69 10.08
C ARG A 198 -20.68 1.18 8.64
N GLY A 199 -20.07 0.03 8.49
CA GLY A 199 -19.82 -0.56 7.17
C GLY A 199 -18.62 0.02 6.42
N ARG A 200 -17.73 0.78 7.07
CA ARG A 200 -16.44 1.17 6.49
C ARG A 200 -15.32 0.89 7.48
N GLY A 201 -14.21 0.33 7.00
CA GLY A 201 -12.98 0.23 7.80
C GLY A 201 -12.65 1.62 8.35
N THR A 202 -12.46 1.70 9.67
CA THR A 202 -12.17 2.95 10.38
C THR A 202 -10.70 2.94 10.77
N PRO A 203 -9.86 3.79 10.14
CA PRO A 203 -8.46 3.96 10.55
C PRO A 203 -8.38 4.72 11.87
N ASP A 204 -7.28 4.58 12.58
CA ASP A 204 -7.06 5.31 13.83
C ASP A 204 -6.84 6.81 13.60
N ALA A 205 -6.14 7.15 12.52
CA ALA A 205 -5.94 8.53 12.09
C ALA A 205 -6.15 8.73 10.58
N ILE A 206 -6.58 9.93 10.21
CA ILE A 206 -6.78 10.37 8.83
C ILE A 206 -6.07 11.69 8.58
N LEU A 207 -5.38 11.80 7.45
CA LEU A 207 -4.88 13.05 6.90
C LEU A 207 -5.98 13.67 6.03
N MET A 208 -6.42 14.86 6.41
CA MET A 208 -7.50 15.59 5.77
C MET A 208 -6.95 16.80 5.01
N TYR A 209 -7.46 17.02 3.80
CA TYR A 209 -7.19 18.23 3.00
C TYR A 209 -8.34 18.49 2.03
N ASN A 210 -8.76 19.75 1.89
CA ASN A 210 -9.89 20.15 1.05
C ASN A 210 -11.19 19.33 1.27
N GLY A 211 -11.44 18.90 2.50
CA GLY A 211 -12.61 18.06 2.84
C GLY A 211 -12.48 16.59 2.47
N GLU A 212 -11.34 16.17 1.93
CA GLU A 212 -11.06 14.80 1.50
C GLU A 212 -10.05 14.11 2.41
N VAL A 213 -10.11 12.77 2.46
CA VAL A 213 -9.12 11.93 3.15
C VAL A 213 -8.03 11.57 2.15
N CYS A 214 -6.81 12.03 2.41
CA CYS A 214 -5.65 11.88 1.51
C CYS A 214 -4.67 10.79 1.98
N GLY A 215 -4.69 10.49 3.27
CA GLY A 215 -3.84 9.48 3.90
C GLY A 215 -4.52 8.90 5.12
N ILE A 216 -4.10 7.69 5.51
CA ILE A 216 -4.60 7.01 6.71
C ILE A 216 -3.43 6.49 7.56
N ALA A 217 -3.68 6.28 8.84
CA ALA A 217 -2.73 5.57 9.69
C ALA A 217 -3.44 4.66 10.68
N GLU A 218 -2.77 3.54 10.96
CA GLU A 218 -3.17 2.51 11.90
C GLU A 218 -2.08 2.38 12.97
N TRP A 219 -2.49 2.44 14.23
CA TRP A 219 -1.61 2.38 15.38
C TRP A 219 -1.84 1.07 16.13
N LYS A 220 -0.76 0.46 16.57
CA LYS A 220 -0.78 -0.81 17.32
C LYS A 220 0.13 -0.70 18.53
N THR A 221 -0.06 -1.60 19.49
CA THR A 221 0.95 -1.80 20.53
C THR A 221 2.06 -2.73 20.02
N ALA A 222 3.24 -2.67 20.64
CA ALA A 222 4.33 -3.61 20.37
C ALA A 222 3.89 -5.08 20.58
N ASN A 223 2.98 -5.34 21.52
CA ASN A 223 2.42 -6.66 21.78
C ASN A 223 1.48 -7.14 20.65
N ALA A 224 0.69 -6.23 20.06
CA ALA A 224 -0.23 -6.55 18.98
C ALA A 224 0.47 -6.76 17.63
N LEU A 225 1.59 -6.06 17.41
CA LEU A 225 2.38 -6.12 16.19
C LEU A 225 3.88 -6.10 16.52
N PRO A 226 4.44 -7.26 16.90
CA PRO A 226 5.86 -7.38 17.21
C PRO A 226 6.73 -7.10 15.99
N SER A 227 7.86 -6.42 16.19
CA SER A 227 8.77 -6.04 15.09
C SER A 227 9.23 -7.24 14.27
N SER A 228 9.49 -8.38 14.91
CA SER A 228 9.93 -9.60 14.23
C SER A 228 8.95 -10.08 13.15
N VAL A 229 7.63 -9.94 13.38
CA VAL A 229 6.60 -10.38 12.44
C VAL A 229 6.63 -9.52 11.19
N LEU A 230 6.73 -8.19 11.34
CA LEU A 230 6.82 -7.29 10.20
C LEU A 230 8.14 -7.44 9.46
N THR A 231 9.27 -7.55 10.19
CA THR A 231 10.58 -7.74 9.59
C THR A 231 10.62 -9.02 8.76
N GLU A 232 10.19 -10.16 9.31
CA GLU A 232 10.16 -11.44 8.57
C GLU A 232 9.34 -11.35 7.28
N VAL A 233 8.15 -10.74 7.34
CA VAL A 233 7.29 -10.61 6.16
C VAL A 233 7.89 -9.67 5.12
N VAL A 234 8.40 -8.51 5.52
CA VAL A 234 8.96 -7.53 4.58
C VAL A 234 10.28 -8.00 4.00
N ASP A 235 11.11 -8.71 4.77
CA ASP A 235 12.33 -9.34 4.27
C ASP A 235 12.00 -10.39 3.20
N SER A 236 11.00 -11.24 3.44
CA SER A 236 10.56 -12.23 2.44
C SER A 236 9.99 -11.57 1.17
N LEU A 237 9.26 -10.46 1.29
CA LEU A 237 8.83 -9.69 0.11
C LEU A 237 10.02 -9.05 -0.63
N SER A 238 11.02 -8.61 0.12
CA SER A 238 12.25 -8.01 -0.42
C SER A 238 13.10 -9.02 -1.17
N GLU A 239 13.15 -10.28 -0.73
CA GLU A 239 13.84 -11.36 -1.45
C GLU A 239 13.23 -11.59 -2.84
N VAL A 240 11.90 -11.49 -2.96
CA VAL A 240 11.22 -11.55 -4.26
C VAL A 240 11.53 -10.32 -5.12
N GLU A 241 11.51 -9.12 -4.53
CA GLU A 241 11.91 -7.87 -5.22
C GLU A 241 13.35 -7.92 -5.74
N LEU A 242 14.27 -8.54 -4.98
CA LEU A 242 15.68 -8.68 -5.35
C LEU A 242 15.96 -9.90 -6.24
N SER A 243 14.95 -10.72 -6.50
CA SER A 243 15.05 -11.84 -7.44
C SER A 243 14.95 -11.34 -8.88
N ASN A 244 15.46 -12.11 -9.84
CA ASN A 244 15.31 -11.80 -11.28
C ASN A 244 13.89 -12.04 -11.83
N VAL A 245 12.90 -12.22 -10.95
CA VAL A 245 11.52 -12.50 -11.37
C VAL A 245 10.73 -11.21 -11.60
N ASP A 246 11.01 -10.15 -10.81
CA ASP A 246 10.38 -8.84 -10.90
C ASP A 246 8.83 -8.90 -10.89
N VAL A 247 8.23 -9.63 -9.95
CA VAL A 247 6.75 -9.74 -9.85
C VAL A 247 6.26 -9.48 -8.44
N PRO A 248 5.04 -8.93 -8.28
CA PRO A 248 4.42 -8.83 -6.97
C PRO A 248 4.01 -10.22 -6.45
N VAL A 249 3.94 -10.35 -5.13
CA VAL A 249 3.45 -11.55 -4.46
C VAL A 249 1.93 -11.51 -4.38
N ARG A 250 1.29 -12.64 -4.73
CA ARG A 250 -0.16 -12.78 -4.63
C ARG A 250 -0.60 -12.76 -3.16
N PHE A 251 -1.66 -12.00 -2.89
CA PHE A 251 -2.33 -11.95 -1.60
C PHE A 251 -3.71 -12.63 -1.71
N TRP A 252 -3.98 -13.57 -0.82
CA TRP A 252 -5.18 -14.37 -0.81
C TRP A 252 -6.09 -13.97 0.35
N TRP A 253 -7.32 -13.60 0.04
CA TRP A 253 -8.33 -13.33 1.07
C TRP A 253 -8.92 -14.63 1.57
N GLY A 254 -9.16 -14.72 2.88
CA GLY A 254 -9.83 -15.88 3.47
C GLY A 254 -9.88 -15.79 4.99
N ASN A 255 -10.68 -16.68 5.57
CA ASN A 255 -11.01 -16.68 7.01
C ASN A 255 -10.22 -17.73 7.80
N GLU A 256 -9.48 -18.62 7.13
CA GLU A 256 -8.73 -19.68 7.80
C GLU A 256 -7.40 -19.15 8.34
N ASP A 257 -7.21 -19.30 9.65
CA ASP A 257 -6.08 -18.83 10.45
C ASP A 257 -5.27 -20.03 10.95
N GLU A 258 -4.16 -20.37 10.28
CA GLU A 258 -3.23 -21.41 10.75
C GLU A 258 -1.74 -21.01 10.65
N HIS A 259 -1.38 -19.76 10.32
CA HIS A 259 0.01 -19.40 9.97
C HIS A 259 0.60 -18.24 10.79
N SER A 260 1.94 -18.19 10.81
CA SER A 260 2.79 -17.17 11.46
C SER A 260 2.45 -15.73 11.05
N ASN A 261 1.86 -15.52 9.87
CA ASN A 261 1.57 -14.20 9.31
C ASN A 261 0.09 -13.76 9.46
N ALA A 262 -0.68 -14.39 10.35
CA ALA A 262 -2.09 -14.04 10.58
C ALA A 262 -2.27 -12.55 10.95
N VAL A 263 -1.38 -12.01 11.78
CA VAL A 263 -1.39 -10.59 12.19
C VAL A 263 -1.19 -9.70 10.97
N PHE A 264 -0.15 -9.95 10.17
CA PHE A 264 0.11 -9.19 8.94
C PHE A 264 -1.07 -9.24 7.98
N ARG A 265 -1.65 -10.42 7.73
CA ARG A 265 -2.83 -10.57 6.89
C ARG A 265 -3.99 -9.69 7.40
N LYS A 266 -4.34 -9.80 8.68
CA LYS A 266 -5.45 -9.03 9.27
C LYS A 266 -5.24 -7.54 9.06
N VAL A 267 -4.03 -7.04 9.35
CA VAL A 267 -3.71 -5.62 9.22
C VAL A 267 -3.73 -5.17 7.76
N MET A 268 -3.15 -5.94 6.82
CA MET A 268 -3.16 -5.56 5.40
C MET A 268 -4.58 -5.55 4.82
N CYS A 269 -5.44 -6.51 5.18
CA CYS A 269 -6.85 -6.49 4.80
C CYS A 269 -7.58 -5.26 5.36
N GLN A 270 -7.28 -4.85 6.60
CA GLN A 270 -7.87 -3.66 7.22
C GLN A 270 -7.42 -2.38 6.51
N ILE A 271 -6.12 -2.20 6.34
CA ILE A 271 -5.54 -1.03 5.65
C ILE A 271 -6.09 -0.95 4.23
N HIS A 272 -6.05 -2.06 3.48
CA HIS A 272 -6.63 -2.11 2.13
C HIS A 272 -8.12 -1.78 2.14
N GLY A 273 -8.90 -2.37 3.05
CA GLY A 273 -10.33 -2.09 3.16
C GLY A 273 -10.63 -0.62 3.48
N GLN A 274 -9.78 0.03 4.28
CA GLN A 274 -9.87 1.45 4.59
C GLN A 274 -9.55 2.32 3.35
N MET A 275 -8.51 1.97 2.58
CA MET A 275 -8.13 2.65 1.32
C MET A 275 -9.14 2.40 0.20
N GLN A 276 -9.70 1.20 0.10
CA GLN A 276 -10.71 0.83 -0.90
C GLN A 276 -11.98 1.67 -0.73
N SER A 277 -12.37 1.95 0.51
CA SER A 277 -13.54 2.80 0.80
C SER A 277 -13.28 4.31 0.64
N ARG A 278 -12.05 4.72 0.31
CA ARG A 278 -11.57 6.10 0.22
C ARG A 278 -10.63 6.26 -0.99
N PRO A 279 -11.16 6.50 -2.21
CA PRO A 279 -10.37 6.43 -3.44
C PRO A 279 -9.19 7.42 -3.50
N ASN A 280 -9.28 8.55 -2.78
CA ASN A 280 -8.22 9.57 -2.76
C ASN A 280 -7.04 9.21 -1.83
N VAL A 281 -7.16 8.13 -1.06
CA VAL A 281 -6.09 7.67 -0.18
C VAL A 281 -5.06 6.90 -1.00
N LYS A 282 -3.88 7.51 -1.15
CA LYS A 282 -2.72 6.91 -1.83
C LYS A 282 -1.72 6.28 -0.87
N VAL A 283 -1.69 6.77 0.38
CA VAL A 283 -0.69 6.39 1.37
C VAL A 283 -1.33 5.93 2.68
N ALA A 284 -0.70 4.97 3.32
CA ALA A 284 -1.04 4.52 4.66
C ALA A 284 0.23 4.37 5.52
N CYS A 285 0.07 4.51 6.84
CA CYS A 285 1.12 4.20 7.81
C CYS A 285 0.62 3.13 8.78
N LEU A 286 1.47 2.17 9.10
CA LEU A 286 1.26 1.22 10.18
C LEU A 286 2.43 1.35 11.15
N SER A 287 2.14 1.63 12.42
CA SER A 287 3.17 1.73 13.45
C SER A 287 2.75 1.01 14.73
N SER A 288 3.67 0.23 15.30
CA SER A 288 3.53 -0.37 16.63
C SER A 288 4.33 0.37 17.70
N PHE A 289 4.73 1.62 17.42
CA PHE A 289 5.82 2.34 18.06
C PHE A 289 7.20 1.75 17.75
N ASP A 290 7.44 0.48 18.05
CA ASP A 290 8.76 -0.18 17.89
C ASP A 290 9.22 -0.25 16.44
N ILE A 291 8.27 -0.43 15.52
CA ILE A 291 8.51 -0.53 14.10
C ILE A 291 7.43 0.25 13.36
N THR A 292 7.82 0.89 12.26
CA THR A 292 6.91 1.62 11.39
C THR A 292 7.14 1.18 9.95
N ILE A 293 6.06 0.88 9.25
CA ILE A 293 6.07 0.72 7.80
C ILE A 293 5.14 1.76 7.17
N PHE A 294 5.50 2.17 5.97
CA PHE A 294 4.66 3.00 5.13
C PHE A 294 4.20 2.18 3.93
N ILE A 295 2.98 2.45 3.50
CA ILE A 295 2.30 1.70 2.45
C ILE A 295 1.87 2.71 1.38
N HIS A 296 2.11 2.35 0.12
CA HIS A 296 1.71 3.14 -1.04
C HIS A 296 0.84 2.30 -1.96
N ARG A 297 -0.33 2.84 -2.35
CA ARG A 297 -1.21 2.19 -3.32
C ARG A 297 -0.62 2.27 -4.71
N HIS A 298 -0.64 1.19 -5.49
CA HIS A 298 -0.21 1.29 -6.88
C HIS A 298 -1.05 2.36 -7.61
N PRO A 299 -0.42 3.26 -8.38
CA PRO A 299 -1.13 4.39 -9.00
C PRO A 299 -2.21 3.94 -10.00
N GLU A 300 -2.00 2.78 -10.63
CA GLU A 300 -2.89 2.26 -11.68
C GLU A 300 -3.70 1.03 -11.24
N GLU A 301 -3.28 0.33 -10.17
CA GLU A 301 -3.82 -0.98 -9.78
C GLU A 301 -4.35 -0.91 -8.34
N PRO A 302 -5.65 -0.62 -8.12
CA PRO A 302 -6.17 -0.27 -6.80
C PRO A 302 -6.13 -1.41 -5.77
N ASN A 303 -5.95 -2.64 -6.24
CA ASN A 303 -5.81 -3.89 -5.49
C ASN A 303 -4.34 -4.33 -5.33
N PHE A 304 -3.39 -3.42 -5.54
CA PHE A 304 -1.97 -3.61 -5.31
C PHE A 304 -1.47 -2.61 -4.25
N LEU A 305 -0.76 -3.13 -3.23
CA LEU A 305 -0.04 -2.31 -2.26
C LEU A 305 1.49 -2.52 -2.31
N TYR A 306 2.23 -1.42 -2.31
CA TYR A 306 3.66 -1.41 -2.02
C TYR A 306 3.88 -1.21 -0.52
N VAL A 307 4.82 -1.97 0.05
CA VAL A 307 5.19 -1.91 1.47
C VAL A 307 6.64 -1.46 1.59
N SER A 308 6.89 -0.41 2.38
CA SER A 308 8.25 0.07 2.64
C SER A 308 9.05 -0.92 3.45
N GLU A 309 10.36 -0.69 3.54
CA GLU A 309 11.18 -1.33 4.56
C GLU A 309 10.65 -1.03 5.98
N PRO A 310 10.86 -1.95 6.95
CA PRO A 310 10.57 -1.70 8.34
C PRO A 310 11.54 -0.69 8.93
N ILE A 311 11.02 0.40 9.49
CA ILE A 311 11.82 1.46 10.12
C ILE A 311 11.71 1.32 11.64
N PRO A 312 12.81 1.04 12.35
CA PRO A 312 12.81 0.98 13.82
C PRO A 312 12.44 2.34 14.45
N SER A 313 11.89 2.29 15.66
CA SER A 313 11.45 3.46 16.41
C SER A 313 12.54 4.52 16.58
N ASP A 314 13.78 4.13 16.85
CA ASP A 314 14.91 5.05 17.02
C ASP A 314 15.30 5.81 15.73
N SER A 315 14.86 5.30 14.58
CA SER A 315 15.23 5.77 13.25
C SER A 315 14.09 6.51 12.55
N VAL A 316 12.83 6.26 12.94
CA VAL A 316 11.68 6.99 12.38
C VAL A 316 11.67 8.45 12.82
N SER A 317 11.54 9.35 11.86
CA SER A 317 11.76 10.78 12.01
C SER A 317 10.56 11.60 11.52
N VAL A 318 10.54 12.90 11.87
CA VAL A 318 9.50 13.83 11.37
C VAL A 318 9.56 13.94 9.85
N MET A 319 10.75 13.82 9.25
CA MET A 319 10.94 13.86 7.81
C MET A 319 10.20 12.70 7.11
N ASP A 320 10.11 11.53 7.73
CA ASP A 320 9.41 10.37 7.14
C ASP A 320 7.90 10.65 7.04
N PHE A 321 7.29 11.16 8.11
CA PHE A 321 5.89 11.56 8.11
C PHE A 321 5.62 12.76 7.19
N LEU A 322 6.54 13.74 7.15
CA LEU A 322 6.44 14.88 6.24
C LEU A 322 6.42 14.42 4.78
N ALA A 323 7.32 13.51 4.40
CA ALA A 323 7.40 12.97 3.06
C ALA A 323 6.16 12.14 2.69
N MET A 324 5.69 11.29 3.59
CA MET A 324 4.47 10.52 3.37
C MET A 324 3.24 11.43 3.23
N PHE A 325 3.09 12.44 4.08
CA PHE A 325 1.97 13.38 3.99
C PHE A 325 2.04 14.24 2.74
N ALA A 326 3.22 14.73 2.35
CA ALA A 326 3.40 15.48 1.10
C ALA A 326 2.96 14.66 -0.13
N LEU A 327 3.30 13.36 -0.16
CA LEU A 327 2.84 12.43 -1.20
C LEU A 327 1.32 12.22 -1.14
N GLY A 328 0.76 11.97 0.05
CA GLY A 328 -0.68 11.76 0.23
C GLY A 328 -1.50 12.96 -0.24
N LEU A 329 -1.02 14.17 0.04
CA LEU A 329 -1.65 15.43 -0.37
C LEU A 329 -1.45 15.77 -1.85
N GLY A 330 -0.58 15.04 -2.57
CA GLY A 330 -0.22 15.35 -3.95
C GLY A 330 0.64 16.62 -4.09
N ILE A 331 1.31 17.06 -3.03
CA ILE A 331 2.29 18.16 -3.11
C ILE A 331 3.57 17.66 -3.76
N THR A 332 3.96 16.43 -3.44
CA THR A 332 5.02 15.70 -4.13
C THR A 332 4.44 14.47 -4.80
N GLU A 333 5.13 13.96 -5.82
CA GLU A 333 4.72 12.75 -6.54
C GLU A 333 5.93 11.85 -6.78
N LEU A 334 5.75 10.55 -6.63
CA LEU A 334 6.75 9.60 -7.08
C LEU A 334 6.66 9.43 -8.59
N LYS A 335 7.81 9.41 -9.25
CA LYS A 335 7.92 9.19 -10.68
C LYS A 335 7.91 7.69 -10.99
N PRO A 336 7.51 7.29 -12.22
CA PRO A 336 7.50 5.88 -12.62
C PRO A 336 8.83 5.16 -12.36
N GLU A 337 9.96 5.83 -12.59
CA GLU A 337 11.30 5.27 -12.37
C GLU A 337 11.66 5.02 -10.90
N HIS A 338 10.90 5.58 -9.95
CA HIS A 338 11.12 5.32 -8.53
C HIS A 338 10.52 3.98 -8.10
N PHE A 339 9.49 3.49 -8.78
CA PHE A 339 8.80 2.27 -8.39
C PHE A 339 9.64 1.02 -8.74
N PRO A 340 9.50 -0.08 -7.97
CA PRO A 340 10.10 -1.36 -8.32
C PRO A 340 9.70 -1.78 -9.72
N ARG A 341 10.65 -2.33 -10.49
CA ARG A 341 10.37 -2.84 -11.83
C ARG A 341 9.42 -4.04 -11.72
N ILE A 342 8.44 -4.08 -12.62
CA ILE A 342 7.51 -5.20 -12.74
C ILE A 342 7.64 -5.80 -14.14
N ASN A 343 7.96 -7.08 -14.20
CA ASN A 343 7.89 -7.88 -15.41
C ASN A 343 6.44 -8.29 -15.64
N TYR A 344 5.72 -7.48 -16.43
CA TYR A 344 4.31 -7.71 -16.74
C TYR A 344 4.05 -9.06 -17.43
N ASP A 345 4.96 -9.56 -18.26
CA ASP A 345 4.81 -10.88 -18.90
C ASP A 345 4.87 -12.03 -17.87
N ASN A 346 5.78 -11.94 -16.91
CA ASN A 346 5.82 -12.87 -15.78
C ASN A 346 4.57 -12.71 -14.91
N TRP A 347 4.15 -11.49 -14.63
CA TRP A 347 3.00 -11.23 -13.79
C TRP A 347 1.70 -11.76 -14.40
N HIS A 348 1.45 -11.55 -15.70
CA HIS A 348 0.32 -12.11 -16.42
C HIS A 348 0.34 -13.65 -16.45
N CYS A 349 1.52 -14.25 -16.61
CA CYS A 349 1.70 -15.69 -16.51
C CYS A 349 1.29 -16.21 -15.12
N LEU A 350 1.69 -15.50 -14.05
CA LEU A 350 1.30 -15.84 -12.68
C LEU A 350 -0.18 -15.65 -12.42
N ILE A 351 -0.82 -14.60 -12.96
CA ILE A 351 -2.28 -14.44 -12.87
C ILE A 351 -2.96 -15.71 -13.40
N ASN A 352 -2.58 -16.16 -14.60
CA ASN A 352 -3.15 -17.38 -15.19
C ASN A 352 -2.86 -18.64 -14.33
N TYR A 353 -1.65 -18.75 -13.79
CA TYR A 353 -1.28 -19.84 -12.89
C TYR A 353 -2.19 -19.85 -11.65
N TYR A 354 -2.38 -18.71 -10.98
CA TYR A 354 -3.18 -18.62 -9.77
C TYR A 354 -4.67 -18.86 -10.00
N ASP A 355 -5.19 -18.52 -11.18
CA ASP A 355 -6.56 -18.85 -11.57
C ASP A 355 -6.78 -20.38 -11.66
N ARG A 356 -5.77 -21.12 -12.15
CA ARG A 356 -5.82 -22.59 -12.27
C ARG A 356 -5.49 -23.30 -10.96
N PHE A 357 -4.60 -22.71 -10.16
CA PHE A 357 -4.05 -23.31 -8.95
C PHE A 357 -4.22 -22.36 -7.75
N PRO A 358 -5.47 -22.03 -7.36
CA PRO A 358 -5.71 -21.18 -6.21
C PRO A 358 -5.23 -21.87 -4.93
N GLN A 359 -4.57 -21.11 -4.05
CA GLN A 359 -4.30 -21.64 -2.71
C GLN A 359 -5.56 -21.53 -1.85
N VAL A 360 -5.74 -22.48 -0.95
CA VAL A 360 -6.88 -22.48 0.00
C VAL A 360 -6.64 -21.46 1.13
N ARG A 361 -5.36 -21.24 1.48
CA ARG A 361 -4.97 -20.44 2.64
C ARG A 361 -5.00 -18.94 2.36
N SER A 362 -5.28 -18.17 3.40
CA SER A 362 -5.29 -16.71 3.33
C SER A 362 -3.92 -16.10 3.69
N GLY A 363 -3.67 -14.87 3.24
CA GLY A 363 -2.40 -14.17 3.39
C GLY A 363 -1.54 -14.20 2.13
N LEU A 364 -0.24 -13.95 2.29
CA LEU A 364 0.71 -14.03 1.19
C LEU A 364 0.79 -15.46 0.64
N ASP A 365 1.01 -15.59 -0.67
CA ASP A 365 1.18 -16.89 -1.31
C ASP A 365 2.38 -17.64 -0.68
N VAL A 366 2.13 -18.87 -0.25
CA VAL A 366 3.18 -19.69 0.40
C VAL A 366 4.24 -20.17 -0.59
N ARG A 367 3.94 -20.13 -1.89
CA ARG A 367 4.83 -20.56 -2.96
C ARG A 367 5.71 -19.42 -3.49
N ARG A 368 5.71 -18.26 -2.82
CA ARG A 368 6.45 -17.06 -3.24
C ARG A 368 7.96 -17.30 -3.38
N ASP A 369 8.52 -18.25 -2.62
CA ASP A 369 9.94 -18.60 -2.68
C ASP A 369 10.27 -19.46 -3.93
N GLU A 370 9.25 -20.00 -4.60
CA GLU A 370 9.36 -20.89 -5.77
C GLU A 370 8.88 -20.23 -7.08
N LEU A 371 8.64 -18.92 -7.08
CA LEU A 371 8.01 -18.22 -8.23
C LEU A 371 8.77 -18.40 -9.54
N ALA A 372 10.10 -18.40 -9.50
CA ALA A 372 10.93 -18.64 -10.68
C ALA A 372 10.67 -20.04 -11.29
N THR A 373 10.55 -21.05 -10.44
CA THR A 373 10.25 -22.43 -10.84
C THR A 373 8.83 -22.53 -11.40
N ILE A 374 7.86 -21.96 -10.69
CA ILE A 374 6.44 -21.93 -11.10
C ILE A 374 6.28 -21.28 -12.47
N LEU A 375 6.92 -20.13 -12.69
CA LEU A 375 6.87 -19.43 -13.97
C LEU A 375 7.41 -20.28 -15.12
N ARG A 376 8.56 -20.93 -14.92
CA ARG A 376 9.18 -21.78 -15.94
C ARG A 376 8.29 -22.97 -16.28
N GLU A 377 7.76 -23.66 -15.28
CA GLU A 377 6.92 -24.85 -15.46
C GLU A 377 5.56 -24.51 -16.06
N HIS A 378 4.94 -23.41 -15.63
CA HIS A 378 3.66 -22.96 -16.15
C HIS A 378 3.77 -22.52 -17.60
N ARG A 379 4.83 -21.79 -17.98
CA ARG A 379 5.09 -21.43 -19.38
C ARG A 379 5.23 -22.64 -20.28
N ALA A 380 6.03 -23.63 -19.88
CA ALA A 380 6.18 -24.87 -20.63
C ALA A 380 4.83 -25.60 -20.81
N THR A 381 3.96 -25.53 -19.81
CA THR A 381 2.60 -26.09 -19.87
C THR A 381 1.73 -25.33 -20.89
N LEU A 382 1.75 -24.00 -20.86
CA LEU A 382 1.01 -23.17 -21.82
C LEU A 382 1.48 -23.39 -23.27
N ASP A 383 2.80 -23.48 -23.49
CA ASP A 383 3.37 -23.74 -24.80
C ASP A 383 2.96 -25.11 -25.34
N TYR A 384 2.96 -26.13 -24.48
CA TYR A 384 2.49 -27.47 -24.82
C TYR A 384 0.99 -27.49 -25.17
N GLU A 385 0.15 -26.81 -24.38
CA GLU A 385 -1.29 -26.65 -24.64
C GLU A 385 -1.55 -25.92 -25.97
N ALA A 386 -0.78 -24.89 -26.28
CA ALA A 386 -0.87 -24.14 -27.53
C ALA A 386 -0.50 -25.02 -28.74
N GLY A 387 0.57 -25.81 -28.64
CA GLY A 387 1.00 -26.75 -29.68
C GLY A 387 -0.04 -27.85 -29.95
N LEU A 388 -0.69 -28.35 -28.90
CA LEU A 388 -1.80 -29.32 -29.04
C LEU A 388 -2.99 -28.72 -29.80
N ARG A 389 -3.35 -27.46 -29.52
CA ARG A 389 -4.46 -26.77 -30.21
C ARG A 389 -4.15 -26.54 -31.68
N SER A 390 -2.94 -26.10 -32.03
CA SER A 390 -2.55 -25.94 -33.43
C SER A 390 -2.61 -27.26 -34.22
N HIS A 391 -2.22 -28.38 -33.61
CA HIS A 391 -2.34 -29.69 -34.25
C HIS A 391 -3.80 -30.18 -34.37
N HIS A 392 -4.68 -29.81 -33.43
CA HIS A 392 -6.10 -30.14 -33.52
C HIS A 392 -6.81 -29.32 -34.60
N ASP A 393 -6.48 -28.04 -34.76
CA ASP A 393 -7.06 -27.21 -35.83
C ASP A 393 -6.56 -27.67 -37.21
N ASP A 394 -5.27 -27.97 -37.37
CA ASP A 394 -4.73 -28.49 -38.63
C ASP A 394 -5.36 -29.84 -39.06
N THR A 395 -5.71 -30.69 -38.09
CA THR A 395 -6.41 -31.96 -38.38
C THR A 395 -7.88 -31.74 -38.76
N LEU A 396 -8.59 -30.80 -38.15
CA LEU A 396 -9.96 -30.46 -38.51
C LEU A 396 -10.06 -29.76 -39.88
N PHE A 397 -9.11 -28.87 -40.22
CA PHE A 397 -9.05 -28.26 -41.54
C PHE A 397 -8.67 -29.28 -42.63
N SER A 398 -7.76 -30.22 -42.34
CA SER A 398 -7.39 -31.31 -43.26
C SER A 398 -8.56 -32.28 -43.52
N GLU A 399 -9.38 -32.61 -42.52
CA GLU A 399 -10.57 -33.45 -42.71
C GLU A 399 -11.71 -32.71 -43.43
N ALA A 400 -11.88 -31.41 -43.18
CA ALA A 400 -12.82 -30.55 -43.92
C ALA A 400 -12.42 -30.43 -45.42
N ASP A 401 -11.15 -30.24 -45.72
CA ASP A 401 -10.66 -30.19 -47.11
C ASP A 401 -10.73 -31.55 -47.82
N GLN A 402 -10.48 -32.66 -47.09
CA GLN A 402 -10.66 -34.01 -47.65
C GLN A 402 -12.14 -34.34 -47.92
N THR A 403 -13.06 -33.87 -47.09
CA THR A 403 -14.51 -34.07 -47.32
C THR A 403 -15.06 -33.19 -48.44
N VAL A 404 -14.57 -31.96 -48.61
CA VAL A 404 -14.91 -31.09 -49.76
C VAL A 404 -14.31 -31.63 -51.07
N SER A 405 -13.08 -32.13 -51.05
CA SER A 405 -12.45 -32.77 -52.23
C SER A 405 -13.15 -34.09 -52.63
N ARG A 406 -13.61 -34.89 -51.66
CA ARG A 406 -14.44 -36.09 -51.93
C ARG A 406 -15.84 -35.75 -52.46
N LYS A 407 -16.46 -34.64 -52.04
CA LYS A 407 -17.72 -34.15 -52.63
C LYS A 407 -17.53 -33.62 -54.06
N ARG A 408 -16.42 -32.93 -54.36
CA ARG A 408 -16.10 -32.49 -55.74
C ARG A 408 -15.82 -33.64 -56.71
N LYS A 409 -15.25 -34.76 -56.25
CA LYS A 409 -15.09 -35.98 -57.09
C LYS A 409 -16.38 -36.76 -57.31
N ARG A 410 -17.45 -36.54 -56.53
CA ARG A 410 -18.75 -37.21 -56.69
C ARG A 410 -19.78 -36.44 -57.50
N LEU A 411 -19.53 -35.18 -57.87
CA LEU A 411 -20.40 -34.38 -58.73
C LEU A 411 -19.92 -34.27 -60.19
N ALA A 412 -18.87 -35.00 -60.57
CA ALA A 412 -18.43 -35.14 -61.96
C ALA A 412 -19.05 -36.39 -62.63
N THR A 413 -20.36 -36.59 -62.48
CA THR A 413 -21.14 -37.57 -63.28
C THR A 413 -22.62 -37.32 -63.06
N THR A 414 -23.13 -36.22 -63.61
CA THR A 414 -24.54 -36.11 -64.02
C THR A 414 -24.71 -34.81 -64.81
N THR A 415 -24.89 -34.98 -66.11
CA THR A 415 -25.27 -33.93 -67.06
C THR A 415 -26.69 -33.46 -66.74
N PRO A 416 -26.95 -32.16 -66.49
CA PRO A 416 -28.31 -31.63 -66.50
C PRO A 416 -28.68 -31.17 -67.92
N PRO A 417 -29.92 -31.41 -68.39
CA PRO A 417 -30.39 -30.86 -69.65
C PRO A 417 -30.77 -29.38 -69.51
N ASN A 418 -30.42 -28.64 -70.56
CA ASN A 418 -30.84 -27.28 -70.89
C ASN A 418 -32.34 -27.01 -70.63
N LYS A 419 -32.66 -25.98 -69.84
CA LYS A 419 -33.84 -25.12 -70.08
C LYS A 419 -33.52 -23.65 -69.79
N ARG A 420 -33.48 -22.87 -70.87
CA ARG A 420 -33.64 -21.41 -70.93
C ARG A 420 -34.99 -20.98 -70.35
N ARG A 421 -35.02 -19.89 -69.57
CA ARG A 421 -36.01 -18.78 -69.65
C ARG A 421 -35.70 -17.71 -68.60
N THR A 422 -35.18 -16.55 -69.02
CA THR A 422 -35.87 -15.24 -69.18
C THR A 422 -36.06 -14.46 -67.89
N TRP A 423 -35.47 -13.26 -67.91
CA TRP A 423 -35.64 -12.12 -67.02
C TRP A 423 -37.11 -11.77 -66.73
N LYS A 424 -37.37 -11.29 -65.51
CA LYS A 424 -38.32 -10.20 -65.23
C LYS A 424 -37.92 -9.45 -63.95
N ALA A 425 -37.81 -8.14 -64.08
CA ALA A 425 -37.73 -7.18 -63.00
C ALA A 425 -39.09 -7.00 -62.30
N ARG A 426 -39.07 -6.68 -61.00
CA ARG A 426 -40.09 -5.89 -60.27
C ARG A 426 -39.52 -5.53 -58.89
N THR A 427 -39.16 -4.26 -58.62
CA THR A 427 -39.95 -3.18 -57.99
C THR A 427 -40.39 -3.43 -56.53
N ILE A 428 -39.98 -2.51 -55.66
CA ILE A 428 -40.30 -2.26 -54.24
C ILE A 428 -41.78 -1.79 -54.11
N PRO A 429 -42.48 -2.00 -52.97
CA PRO A 429 -42.63 -1.00 -51.86
C PRO A 429 -42.42 -1.66 -50.46
N ASP A 430 -41.89 -0.97 -49.43
CA ASP A 430 -42.50 0.05 -48.54
C ASP A 430 -43.70 -0.42 -47.71
N ASP A 431 -43.79 0.16 -46.50
CA ASP A 431 -44.83 0.13 -45.46
C ASP A 431 -44.60 -0.90 -44.33
N GLU A 432 -44.83 -0.63 -43.04
CA GLU A 432 -44.98 0.56 -42.20
C GLU A 432 -45.26 -0.03 -40.77
N ASP A 433 -44.97 0.77 -39.74
CA ASP A 433 -45.64 0.81 -38.42
C ASP A 433 -45.66 -0.41 -37.48
N THR A 434 -45.10 -0.24 -36.28
CA THR A 434 -45.95 0.06 -35.10
C THR A 434 -45.13 0.70 -33.97
N GLU A 435 -45.60 1.89 -33.58
CA GLU A 435 -45.30 2.67 -32.37
C GLU A 435 -46.03 2.08 -31.14
N ASP A 436 -45.96 2.83 -30.04
CA ASP A 436 -46.61 2.74 -28.72
C ASP A 436 -45.67 2.21 -27.61
N ASP A 437 -44.92 3.06 -26.93
CA ASP A 437 -45.31 4.07 -25.91
C ASP A 437 -45.99 3.48 -24.67
N ASP A 438 -45.36 3.72 -23.51
CA ASP A 438 -46.08 4.24 -22.34
C ASP A 438 -45.06 4.88 -21.39
N GLU A 439 -45.07 6.22 -21.44
CA GLU A 439 -44.59 7.13 -20.41
C GLU A 439 -45.44 7.01 -19.14
N ASN A 440 -44.82 7.28 -17.98
CA ASN A 440 -45.44 8.05 -16.91
C ASN A 440 -44.35 8.52 -15.94
N GLU A 441 -43.97 9.79 -16.09
CA GLU A 441 -44.29 10.90 -15.15
C GLU A 441 -44.71 10.49 -13.72
N GLU A 442 -44.45 11.20 -12.62
CA GLU A 442 -43.78 12.46 -12.28
C GLU A 442 -43.73 12.51 -10.73
N GLU A 443 -42.89 13.41 -10.21
CA GLU A 443 -43.03 14.16 -8.94
C GLU A 443 -43.41 13.46 -7.61
N GLU A 444 -42.57 13.64 -6.58
CA GLU A 444 -42.97 14.52 -5.48
C GLU A 444 -41.79 14.97 -4.60
N ASP A 445 -41.64 16.28 -4.54
CA ASP A 445 -40.90 17.05 -3.55
C ASP A 445 -41.38 16.73 -2.13
N THR A 446 -40.47 16.44 -1.21
CA THR A 446 -40.68 16.74 0.21
C THR A 446 -39.44 17.36 0.83
N GLN A 447 -39.43 18.69 0.80
CA GLN A 447 -38.74 19.51 1.77
C GLN A 447 -39.22 19.16 3.18
N THR A 448 -38.33 18.63 4.02
CA THR A 448 -38.49 18.73 5.47
C THR A 448 -37.26 19.39 6.06
N THR A 449 -37.42 20.68 6.36
CA THR A 449 -36.59 21.44 7.30
C THR A 449 -36.75 20.87 8.71
N PRO A 450 -35.66 20.57 9.44
CA PRO A 450 -35.70 20.55 10.89
C PRO A 450 -35.41 21.96 11.40
N LYS A 451 -36.45 22.54 12.00
CA LYS A 451 -36.45 23.75 12.83
C LYS A 451 -35.16 23.89 13.65
N ALA A 452 -34.54 25.06 13.53
CA ALA A 452 -33.67 25.61 14.55
C ALA A 452 -34.39 25.55 15.91
N ARG A 453 -33.80 24.83 16.87
CA ARG A 453 -34.10 25.00 18.30
C ARG A 453 -33.08 25.96 18.90
N PRO A 454 -33.53 26.86 19.78
CA PRO A 454 -32.73 27.97 20.28
C PRO A 454 -31.64 27.52 21.24
N LEU A 455 -30.56 28.31 21.27
CA LEU A 455 -29.56 28.37 22.32
C LEU A 455 -30.21 28.34 23.71
N THR A 456 -30.08 27.23 24.42
CA THR A 456 -30.08 27.25 25.89
C THR A 456 -28.70 27.66 26.35
N GLN A 457 -28.57 28.94 26.72
CA GLN A 457 -27.59 29.41 27.69
C GLN A 457 -27.74 28.57 28.96
N VAL A 458 -26.80 27.66 29.20
CA VAL A 458 -26.54 27.19 30.57
C VAL A 458 -25.45 28.11 31.10
N GLY A 459 -25.89 29.12 31.85
CA GLY A 459 -25.03 29.87 32.73
C GLY A 459 -24.50 28.94 33.81
N MET A 460 -23.19 28.79 33.88
CA MET A 460 -22.51 28.35 35.09
C MET A 460 -21.83 29.57 35.71
N PRO A 461 -22.11 29.87 36.99
CA PRO A 461 -21.52 31.00 37.67
C PRO A 461 -20.06 30.72 38.02
N PHE A 462 -19.33 31.83 38.13
CA PHE A 462 -18.05 31.96 38.83
C PHE A 462 -17.95 31.04 40.05
N ASP A 463 -16.79 30.42 40.25
CA ASP A 463 -16.14 30.60 41.54
C ASP A 463 -14.61 30.75 41.41
N ARG A 464 -14.14 31.89 41.91
CA ARG A 464 -12.75 32.20 42.19
C ARG A 464 -12.62 32.14 43.70
N SER A 465 -11.98 31.12 44.24
CA SER A 465 -11.33 31.24 45.55
C SER A 465 -10.26 30.16 45.75
N LEU A 466 -9.02 30.65 45.82
CA LEU A 466 -7.98 30.31 46.80
C LEU A 466 -7.48 28.84 46.89
N GLY A 467 -6.20 28.70 46.58
CA GLY A 467 -5.34 27.53 46.79
C GLY A 467 -4.05 27.70 46.02
#